data_AF-A0A9P6WTT8-F1
#
_entry.id   AF-A0A9P6WTT8-F1
#
_cell.length_a   1.000
_cell.length_b   1.000
_cell.length_c   1.000
_cell.angle_alpha   90.00
_cell.angle_beta   90.00
_cell.angle_gamma   90.00
#
_symmetry.space_group_name_H-M   'P 1'
#
loop_
_entity.id
_entity.type
_entity.pdbx_description
1 polymer ?
#
loop_
_entity_poly.entity_id
_entity_poly.type
_entity_poly.pdbx_seq_one_letter_code
_entity_poly.pdbx_strand_id
1 'polypeptide(L)'
;MPHPGNGLSALSSRGFTDGASVMRLYDGLRQYGGVGITFPFDTWSIERIEVLRGPASVIHGDGAIGGVINIVPKKPSRGAIENEVSVTVGSEDTARLGFGSGGALTPALAYRLDMSGNYSAGWVDRGRNSDATFSGPAEADALLRHAVDRRSPAGRAAPPQLQRGRQPDPLP
;
A
#
# COMPACT_ATOMS: atom_id res chain seq x y z
N MET A 1 18.67 5.55 27.21
CA MET A 1 19.07 4.13 27.22
C MET A 1 18.94 3.60 25.80
N PRO A 2 20.00 3.09 25.16
CA PRO A 2 19.88 2.47 23.84
C PRO A 2 19.20 1.10 23.97
N HIS A 3 18.18 0.84 23.16
CA HIS A 3 17.50 -0.46 23.10
C HIS A 3 18.23 -1.43 22.16
N PRO A 4 18.44 -2.70 22.55
CA PRO A 4 19.12 -3.68 21.71
C PRO A 4 18.19 -4.11 20.57
N GLY A 5 18.63 -3.91 19.32
CA GLY A 5 17.97 -4.46 18.13
C GLY A 5 17.67 -3.51 16.97
N ASN A 6 18.08 -2.22 17.01
CA ASN A 6 17.63 -1.24 16.00
C ASN A 6 18.66 -0.81 14.93
N GLY A 7 19.87 -1.41 14.87
CA GLY A 7 20.88 -0.98 13.90
C GLY A 7 21.12 0.54 13.83
N LEU A 8 20.88 1.27 14.92
CA LEU A 8 21.04 2.72 15.11
C LEU A 8 20.65 3.59 13.89
N SER A 9 19.66 3.18 13.11
CA SER A 9 19.27 3.93 11.90
C SER A 9 18.41 5.13 12.30
N ALA A 10 19.03 6.14 12.90
CA ALA A 10 18.41 7.43 13.17
C ALA A 10 18.22 8.16 11.84
N LEU A 11 16.96 8.45 11.50
CA LEU A 11 16.66 9.36 10.41
C LEU A 11 16.65 10.77 10.97
N SER A 12 17.23 11.70 10.22
CA SER A 12 17.17 13.12 10.54
C SER A 12 16.74 13.94 9.33
N SER A 13 16.00 15.01 9.59
CA SER A 13 15.62 15.99 8.59
C SER A 13 15.60 17.36 9.24
N ARG A 14 16.37 18.29 8.69
CA ARG A 14 16.46 19.70 9.17
C ARG A 14 16.71 19.82 10.68
N GLY A 15 17.60 18.99 11.23
CA GLY A 15 17.97 19.04 12.65
C GLY A 15 17.00 18.34 13.61
N PHE A 16 15.86 17.85 13.10
CA PHE A 16 14.98 16.96 13.85
C PHE A 16 15.45 15.52 13.68
N THR A 17 15.60 14.80 14.78
CA THR A 17 16.08 13.41 14.80
C THR A 17 14.98 12.46 15.26
N ASP A 18 15.14 11.19 14.85
CA ASP A 18 14.39 10.03 15.32
C ASP A 18 12.96 9.88 14.78
N GLY A 19 12.39 8.68 14.96
CA GLY A 19 11.04 8.34 14.50
C GLY A 19 9.90 9.13 15.19
N ALA A 20 10.23 9.88 16.24
CA ALA A 20 9.32 10.83 16.89
C ALA A 20 9.22 12.15 16.12
N SER A 21 10.20 12.49 15.27
CA SER A 21 10.21 13.74 14.52
C SER A 21 10.14 13.53 13.00
N VAL A 22 10.62 12.39 12.50
CA VAL A 22 10.46 11.98 11.11
C VAL A 22 9.54 10.76 11.06
N MET A 23 8.29 10.99 10.64
CA MET A 23 7.29 9.94 10.61
C MET A 23 7.61 8.90 9.54
N ARG A 24 7.50 7.62 9.90
CA ARG A 24 7.60 6.49 8.97
C ARG A 24 6.22 5.91 8.68
N LEU A 25 5.90 5.80 7.40
CA LEU A 25 4.69 5.18 6.89
C LEU A 25 5.04 3.95 6.05
N TYR A 26 4.14 2.98 6.03
CA TYR A 26 4.16 1.85 5.11
C TYR A 26 2.85 1.84 4.33
N ASP A 27 2.93 2.04 3.01
CA ASP A 27 1.78 2.26 2.11
C ASP A 27 0.80 3.32 2.66
N GLY A 28 1.33 4.42 3.20
CA GLY A 28 0.55 5.52 3.80
C GLY A 28 0.05 5.29 5.23
N LEU A 29 0.18 4.08 5.76
CA LEU A 29 -0.23 3.76 7.13
C LEU A 29 0.90 3.99 8.12
N ARG A 30 0.58 4.61 9.26
CA ARG A 30 1.58 4.87 10.31
C ARG A 30 2.02 3.55 10.93
N GLN A 31 3.30 3.24 10.81
CA GLN A 31 3.86 2.07 11.44
C GLN A 31 4.09 2.36 12.93
N TYR A 32 3.19 1.88 13.79
CA TYR A 32 3.49 1.73 15.21
C TYR A 32 4.29 0.43 15.39
N GLY A 33 5.61 0.53 15.39
CA GLY A 33 6.46 -0.62 15.69
C GLY A 33 6.16 -1.15 17.10
N GLY A 34 5.82 -2.43 17.21
CA GLY A 34 5.94 -3.14 18.49
C GLY A 34 7.42 -3.17 18.90
N VAL A 35 7.69 -3.22 20.21
CA VAL A 35 9.07 -3.25 20.75
C VAL A 35 9.86 -4.36 20.04
N GLY A 36 10.91 -3.99 19.31
CA GLY A 36 11.78 -4.93 18.60
C GLY A 36 11.40 -5.26 17.15
N ILE A 37 10.29 -4.75 16.61
CA ILE A 37 9.90 -4.95 15.20
C ILE A 37 10.29 -3.73 14.37
N THR A 38 11.40 -3.82 13.64
CA THR A 38 11.84 -2.82 12.66
C THR A 38 11.44 -3.28 11.26
N PHE A 39 10.94 -2.36 10.43
CA PHE A 39 10.40 -2.63 9.09
C PHE A 39 11.16 -1.83 8.02
N PRO A 40 11.33 -2.37 6.80
CA PRO A 40 11.74 -3.73 6.42
C PRO A 40 13.28 -3.85 6.40
N PHE A 41 13.79 -5.07 6.60
CA PHE A 41 15.22 -5.38 6.63
C PHE A 41 15.87 -5.39 5.25
N ASP A 42 15.03 -5.46 4.21
CA ASP A 42 15.47 -5.59 2.83
C ASP A 42 14.57 -4.76 1.89
N THR A 43 15.16 -4.19 0.84
CA THR A 43 14.48 -3.31 -0.11
C THR A 43 13.88 -4.05 -1.31
N TRP A 44 14.07 -5.37 -1.44
CA TRP A 44 13.61 -6.13 -2.60
C TRP A 44 12.10 -6.06 -2.81
N SER A 45 11.29 -6.10 -1.75
CA SER A 45 9.84 -5.99 -1.83
C SER A 45 9.32 -4.55 -1.90
N ILE A 46 10.22 -3.56 -1.91
CA ILE A 46 9.88 -2.13 -1.96
C ILE A 46 9.89 -1.68 -3.42
N GLU A 47 8.84 -0.99 -3.83
CA GLU A 47 8.77 -0.37 -5.16
C GLU A 47 9.45 0.99 -5.16
N ARG A 48 9.17 1.80 -4.13
CA ARG A 48 9.81 3.11 -3.94
C ARG A 48 9.74 3.59 -2.49
N ILE A 49 10.56 4.58 -2.19
CA ILE A 49 10.54 5.33 -0.93
C ILE A 49 10.23 6.79 -1.26
N GLU A 50 9.14 7.30 -0.70
CA GLU A 50 8.71 8.69 -0.87
C GLU A 50 9.16 9.51 0.34
N VAL A 51 9.72 10.69 0.09
CA VAL A 51 10.25 11.57 1.15
C VAL A 51 9.64 12.95 1.04
N LEU A 52 8.83 13.32 2.04
CA LEU A 52 8.32 14.67 2.22
C LEU A 52 9.20 15.40 3.24
N ARG A 53 9.90 16.44 2.79
CA ARG A 53 10.83 17.20 3.62
C ARG A 53 10.13 18.38 4.29
N GLY A 54 10.29 18.50 5.61
CA GLY A 54 9.76 19.61 6.40
C GLY A 54 8.43 19.28 7.09
N PRO A 55 7.84 20.26 7.81
CA PRO A 55 6.65 20.02 8.63
C PRO A 55 5.47 19.54 7.80
N ALA A 56 4.95 18.37 8.14
CA ALA A 56 3.83 17.74 7.43
C ALA A 56 2.70 17.29 8.39
N SER A 57 2.70 17.80 9.62
CA SER A 57 1.75 17.43 10.67
C SER A 57 0.28 17.71 10.34
N VAL A 58 -0.01 18.64 9.42
CA VAL A 58 -1.39 18.91 8.98
C VAL A 58 -1.99 17.70 8.23
N ILE A 59 -1.17 16.98 7.46
CA ILE A 59 -1.62 15.87 6.61
C ILE A 59 -1.42 14.53 7.30
N HIS A 60 -0.33 14.38 8.05
CA HIS A 60 0.08 13.09 8.62
C HIS A 60 0.01 13.02 10.16
N GLY A 61 -0.34 14.12 10.83
CA GLY A 61 -0.54 14.15 12.28
C GLY A 61 0.75 14.25 13.10
N ASP A 62 0.67 13.77 14.33
CA ASP A 62 1.74 13.87 15.32
C ASP A 62 2.99 13.07 14.94
N GLY A 63 4.16 13.70 15.09
CA GLY A 63 5.47 13.11 14.79
C GLY A 63 6.01 13.33 13.36
N ALA A 64 5.34 14.16 12.55
CA ALA A 64 5.78 14.57 11.20
C ALA A 64 6.41 15.98 11.18
N ILE A 65 7.18 16.34 12.20
CA ILE A 65 7.71 17.70 12.40
C ILE A 65 8.92 17.98 11.49
N GLY A 66 9.82 17.00 11.35
CA GLY A 66 10.97 17.04 10.46
C GLY A 66 10.67 16.56 9.03
N GLY A 67 9.63 15.75 8.86
CA GLY A 67 9.23 15.19 7.57
C GLY A 67 8.48 13.87 7.69
N VAL A 68 8.21 13.29 6.53
CA VAL A 68 7.55 11.98 6.38
C VAL A 68 8.32 11.15 5.38
N ILE A 69 8.54 9.88 5.71
CA ILE A 69 9.10 8.87 4.82
C ILE A 69 8.04 7.78 4.67
N ASN A 70 7.58 7.57 3.45
CA ASN A 70 6.60 6.54 3.11
C ASN A 70 7.24 5.44 2.27
N ILE A 71 7.20 4.22 2.77
CA ILE A 71 7.70 3.03 2.10
C ILE A 71 6.54 2.44 1.30
N VAL A 72 6.67 2.40 -0.02
CA VAL A 72 5.63 1.86 -0.89
C VAL A 72 6.06 0.47 -1.36
N PRO A 73 5.36 -0.60 -0.96
CA PRO A 73 5.68 -1.95 -1.41
C PRO A 73 5.27 -2.18 -2.86
N LYS A 74 5.90 -3.16 -3.50
CA LYS A 74 5.47 -3.68 -4.80
C LYS A 74 4.05 -4.24 -4.67
N LYS A 75 3.20 -3.94 -5.64
CA LYS A 75 1.77 -4.33 -5.63
C LYS A 75 1.47 -5.42 -6.65
N PRO A 76 0.39 -6.20 -6.46
CA PRO A 76 -0.16 -7.05 -7.51
C PRO A 76 -0.45 -6.23 -8.78
N SER A 77 -0.07 -6.77 -9.94
CA SER A 77 -0.36 -6.18 -11.25
C SER A 77 -1.42 -7.01 -11.96
N ARG A 78 -2.34 -6.38 -12.69
CA ARG A 78 -3.30 -7.08 -13.56
C ARG A 78 -2.73 -7.47 -14.93
N GLY A 79 -1.44 -7.23 -15.14
CA GLY A 79 -0.72 -7.62 -16.36
C GLY A 79 -0.37 -9.10 -16.41
N ALA A 80 0.45 -9.46 -17.40
CA ALA A 80 1.03 -10.80 -17.50
C ALA A 80 1.86 -11.13 -16.26
N ILE A 81 2.04 -12.42 -15.98
CA ILE A 81 2.91 -12.87 -14.90
C ILE A 81 4.36 -12.55 -15.28
N GLU A 82 4.99 -11.71 -14.47
CA GLU A 82 6.38 -11.31 -14.59
C GLU A 82 7.16 -11.89 -13.40
N ASN A 83 8.35 -12.42 -13.71
CA ASN A 83 9.25 -13.00 -12.71
C ASN A 83 10.58 -12.27 -12.77
N GLU A 84 11.16 -12.00 -11.61
CA GLU A 84 12.45 -11.34 -11.47
C GLU A 84 13.33 -12.07 -10.46
N VAL A 85 14.63 -12.10 -10.76
CA VAL A 85 15.65 -12.69 -9.90
C VAL A 85 16.82 -11.73 -9.85
N SER A 86 17.37 -11.51 -8.65
CA SER A 86 18.61 -10.76 -8.45
C SER A 86 19.60 -11.57 -7.65
N VAL A 87 20.87 -11.51 -8.06
CA VAL A 87 21.99 -12.10 -7.33
C VAL A 87 23.04 -11.03 -7.19
N THR A 88 23.47 -10.75 -5.96
CA THR A 88 24.54 -9.81 -5.66
C THR A 88 25.63 -10.52 -4.90
N VAL A 89 26.89 -10.27 -5.27
CA VAL A 89 28.07 -10.65 -4.50
C VAL A 89 28.95 -9.43 -4.30
N GLY A 90 29.67 -9.36 -3.18
CA GLY A 90 30.51 -8.20 -2.85
C GLY A 90 31.55 -8.49 -1.79
N SER A 91 32.25 -7.44 -1.38
CA SER A 91 33.25 -7.47 -0.31
C SER A 91 32.66 -7.98 1.03
N GLU A 92 33.54 -8.32 1.97
CA GLU A 92 33.15 -8.87 3.29
C GLU A 92 32.29 -10.15 3.17
N ASP A 93 32.62 -11.01 2.21
CA ASP A 93 31.87 -12.23 1.87
C ASP A 93 30.36 -11.96 1.72
N THR A 94 30.00 -10.81 1.13
CA THR A 94 28.61 -10.41 1.01
C THR A 94 27.95 -11.14 -0.15
N ALA A 95 26.78 -11.73 0.12
CA ALA A 95 25.91 -12.33 -0.88
C ALA A 95 24.45 -11.95 -0.64
N ARG A 96 23.71 -11.64 -1.70
CA ARG A 96 22.28 -11.36 -1.66
C ARG A 96 21.56 -12.09 -2.79
N LEU A 97 20.39 -12.63 -2.49
CA LEU A 97 19.50 -13.26 -3.44
C LEU A 97 18.10 -12.64 -3.31
N GLY A 98 17.50 -12.26 -4.41
CA GLY A 98 16.11 -11.81 -4.50
C GLY A 98 15.37 -12.61 -5.56
N PHE A 99 14.12 -12.98 -5.25
CA PHE A 99 13.17 -13.59 -6.16
C PHE A 99 11.84 -12.87 -6.05
N GLY A 100 11.24 -12.54 -7.18
CA GLY A 100 9.93 -11.89 -7.24
C GLY A 100 9.08 -12.49 -8.34
N SER A 101 7.78 -12.58 -8.10
CA SER A 101 6.79 -12.94 -9.12
C SER A 101 5.50 -12.17 -8.88
N GLY A 102 4.86 -11.67 -9.94
CA GLY A 102 3.57 -11.02 -9.81
C GLY A 102 2.84 -10.87 -11.14
N GLY A 103 1.52 -10.77 -11.08
CA GLY A 103 0.66 -10.63 -12.25
C GLY A 103 -0.77 -11.11 -11.97
N ALA A 104 -1.59 -11.12 -13.02
CA ALA A 104 -2.94 -11.65 -12.96
C ALA A 104 -2.94 -13.20 -13.01
N LEU A 105 -3.55 -13.84 -12.00
CA LEU A 105 -3.89 -15.27 -12.07
C LEU A 105 -5.20 -15.47 -12.84
N THR A 106 -6.14 -14.53 -12.68
CA THR A 106 -7.41 -14.47 -13.41
C THR A 106 -7.77 -13.01 -13.68
N PRO A 107 -8.78 -12.70 -14.52
CA PRO A 107 -9.24 -11.32 -14.71
C PRO A 107 -9.67 -10.59 -13.43
N ALA A 108 -10.02 -11.34 -12.38
CA ALA A 108 -10.50 -10.82 -11.10
C ALA A 108 -9.51 -11.03 -9.94
N LEU A 109 -8.36 -11.69 -10.15
CA LEU A 109 -7.39 -12.00 -9.09
C LEU A 109 -5.97 -11.75 -9.58
N ALA A 110 -5.25 -10.87 -8.88
CA ALA A 110 -3.84 -10.60 -9.07
C ALA A 110 -3.04 -10.90 -7.80
N TYR A 111 -1.76 -11.24 -7.96
CA TYR A 111 -0.86 -11.50 -6.86
C TYR A 111 0.50 -10.82 -7.04
N ARG A 112 1.21 -10.70 -5.93
CA ARG A 112 2.63 -10.39 -5.88
C ARG A 112 3.28 -11.24 -4.80
N LEU A 113 4.48 -11.74 -5.08
CA LEU A 113 5.31 -12.55 -4.21
C LEU A 113 6.73 -12.01 -4.29
N ASP A 114 7.35 -11.79 -3.14
CA ASP A 114 8.73 -11.31 -3.02
C ASP A 114 9.44 -12.07 -1.92
N MET A 115 10.62 -12.59 -2.22
CA MET A 115 11.50 -13.29 -1.28
C MET A 115 12.91 -12.76 -1.44
N SER A 116 13.60 -12.48 -0.34
CA SER A 116 15.00 -12.11 -0.37
C SER A 116 15.77 -12.70 0.79
N GLY A 117 17.07 -12.87 0.60
CA GLY A 117 18.01 -13.33 1.60
C GLY A 117 19.35 -12.64 1.46
N ASN A 118 19.91 -12.18 2.57
CA ASN A 118 21.17 -11.46 2.63
C ASN A 118 22.11 -12.16 3.60
N TYR A 119 23.41 -12.13 3.27
CA TYR A 119 24.49 -12.61 4.10
C TYR A 119 25.69 -11.68 3.95
N SER A 120 26.39 -11.40 5.06
CA SER A 120 27.68 -10.71 5.04
C SER A 120 28.49 -11.08 6.28
N ALA A 121 29.81 -11.26 6.13
CA ALA A 121 30.72 -11.42 7.26
C ALA A 121 30.88 -10.13 8.09
N GLY A 122 30.57 -8.97 7.49
CA GLY A 122 30.75 -7.67 8.10
C GLY A 122 32.22 -7.27 8.27
N TRP A 123 32.47 -5.99 8.51
CA TRP A 123 33.81 -5.44 8.66
C TRP A 123 34.32 -5.42 10.10
N VAL A 124 33.45 -5.57 11.09
CA VAL A 124 33.78 -5.62 12.53
C VAL A 124 33.88 -7.06 13.04
N ASP A 125 34.67 -7.25 14.09
CA ASP A 125 34.72 -8.53 14.81
C ASP A 125 33.33 -8.93 15.30
N ARG A 126 32.95 -10.17 15.00
CA ARG A 126 31.59 -10.70 15.22
C ARG A 126 30.50 -9.87 14.51
N GLY A 127 30.83 -9.25 13.38
CA GLY A 127 29.91 -8.46 12.54
C GLY A 127 29.07 -9.27 11.56
N ARG A 128 29.24 -10.60 11.54
CA ARG A 128 28.52 -11.48 10.63
C ARG A 128 27.01 -11.36 10.84
N ASN A 129 26.31 -11.12 9.75
CA ASN A 129 24.86 -10.99 9.74
C ASN A 129 24.25 -11.79 8.58
N SER A 130 23.00 -12.16 8.78
CA SER A 130 22.17 -12.77 7.76
C SER A 130 20.71 -12.47 8.05
N ASP A 131 19.95 -12.22 7.01
CA ASP A 131 18.50 -12.01 7.10
C ASP A 131 17.79 -12.67 5.92
N ALA A 132 16.50 -12.88 6.10
CA ALA A 132 15.60 -13.33 5.06
C ALA A 132 14.26 -12.61 5.20
N THR A 133 13.71 -12.16 4.08
CA THR A 133 12.46 -11.41 4.02
C THR A 133 11.50 -12.07 3.03
N PHE A 134 10.21 -12.02 3.37
CA PHE A 134 9.13 -12.52 2.54
C PHE A 134 7.96 -11.52 2.54
N SER A 135 7.34 -11.31 1.38
CA SER A 135 6.11 -10.53 1.21
C SER A 135 5.21 -11.19 0.16
N GLY A 136 3.90 -11.14 0.35
CA GLY A 136 2.93 -11.81 -0.52
C GLY A 136 1.54 -11.17 -0.58
N PRO A 137 1.39 -9.92 -1.03
CA PRO A 137 0.07 -9.32 -1.17
C PRO A 137 -0.71 -9.88 -2.36
N ALA A 138 -2.04 -9.88 -2.27
CA ALA A 138 -2.96 -10.28 -3.33
C ALA A 138 -4.17 -9.35 -3.38
N GLU A 139 -4.75 -9.18 -4.57
CA GLU A 139 -5.92 -8.34 -4.82
C GLU A 139 -6.99 -9.13 -5.58
N ALA A 140 -8.23 -9.11 -5.09
CA ALA A 140 -9.37 -9.75 -5.75
C ALA A 140 -10.53 -8.76 -5.95
N ASP A 141 -11.20 -8.81 -7.10
CA ASP A 141 -12.39 -8.00 -7.37
C ASP A 141 -13.62 -8.66 -6.73
N ALA A 142 -14.28 -7.95 -5.82
CA ALA A 142 -15.51 -8.43 -5.19
C ALA A 142 -16.69 -8.22 -6.14
N LEU A 143 -16.90 -9.13 -7.09
CA LEU A 143 -18.08 -9.13 -7.96
C LEU A 143 -19.34 -9.58 -7.21
N LEU A 144 -19.73 -8.87 -6.16
CA LEU A 144 -21.07 -8.99 -5.58
C LEU A 144 -22.06 -8.20 -6.43
N ARG A 145 -22.46 -8.77 -7.57
CA ARG A 145 -23.65 -8.35 -8.29
C ARG A 145 -24.89 -8.80 -7.50
N HIS A 146 -25.18 -8.15 -6.38
CA HIS A 146 -26.51 -8.25 -5.80
C HIS A 146 -27.46 -7.39 -6.65
N ALA A 147 -28.01 -8.02 -7.69
CA ALA A 147 -29.18 -7.52 -8.38
C ALA A 147 -30.37 -7.59 -7.41
N VAL A 148 -30.53 -6.57 -6.59
CA VAL A 148 -31.83 -6.28 -5.96
C VAL A 148 -32.71 -5.65 -7.04
N ASP A 149 -33.19 -6.48 -7.96
CA ASP A 149 -34.35 -6.17 -8.79
C ASP A 149 -35.59 -6.19 -7.87
N ARG A 150 -35.81 -5.08 -7.14
CA ARG A 150 -37.12 -4.81 -6.55
C ARG A 150 -38.06 -4.33 -7.65
N ARG A 151 -38.50 -5.26 -8.51
CA ARG A 151 -39.76 -5.11 -9.22
C ARG A 151 -40.90 -5.25 -8.21
N SER A 152 -41.41 -4.12 -7.73
CA SER A 152 -42.77 -4.02 -7.21
C SER A 152 -43.61 -3.22 -8.21
N PRO A 153 -44.65 -3.81 -8.82
CA PRO A 153 -45.54 -3.09 -9.74
C PRO A 153 -46.52 -2.27 -8.91
N ALA A 154 -46.21 -1.00 -8.67
CA ALA A 154 -47.16 -0.05 -8.09
C ALA A 154 -47.87 0.71 -9.22
N GLY A 155 -49.11 0.28 -9.49
CA GLY A 155 -50.25 1.14 -9.77
C GLY A 155 -50.04 2.34 -10.68
N ARG A 156 -50.35 2.13 -11.96
CA ARG A 156 -50.72 3.17 -12.92
C ARG A 156 -51.90 4.00 -12.37
N ALA A 157 -51.66 5.26 -12.03
CA ALA A 157 -52.70 6.28 -11.94
C ALA A 157 -52.41 7.35 -13.01
N ALA A 158 -53.20 7.34 -14.08
CA ALA A 158 -53.15 8.36 -15.12
C ALA A 158 -53.70 9.68 -14.56
N PRO A 159 -53.11 10.85 -14.87
CA PRO A 159 -53.67 12.13 -14.46
C PRO A 159 -55.02 12.39 -15.16
N PRO A 160 -56.00 12.99 -14.46
CA PRO A 160 -57.31 13.29 -15.04
C PRO A 160 -57.18 14.30 -16.18
N GLN A 161 -57.65 13.90 -17.36
CA GLN A 161 -57.81 14.79 -18.51
C GLN A 161 -58.91 15.80 -18.19
N LEU A 162 -58.54 17.08 -18.08
CA LEU A 162 -59.50 18.20 -18.03
C LEU A 162 -60.32 18.20 -19.33
N GLN A 163 -61.54 17.67 -19.27
CA GLN A 163 -62.56 17.90 -20.29
C GLN A 163 -62.95 19.38 -20.22
N ARG A 164 -62.33 20.18 -21.09
CA ARG A 164 -62.71 21.55 -21.35
C ARG A 164 -64.10 21.51 -22.02
N GLY A 165 -65.11 22.04 -21.33
CA GLY A 165 -66.50 22.02 -21.77
C GLY A 165 -66.68 22.61 -23.17
N ARG A 166 -67.36 21.86 -24.04
CA ARG A 166 -67.97 22.41 -25.25
C ARG A 166 -69.18 23.22 -24.84
N GLN A 167 -69.07 24.52 -25.03
CA GLN A 167 -70.17 25.47 -25.07
C GLN A 167 -70.99 25.17 -26.34
N PRO A 168 -72.33 24.96 -26.26
CA PRO A 168 -73.16 24.83 -27.45
C PRO A 168 -73.55 26.23 -27.96
N ASP A 169 -73.24 26.51 -29.23
CA ASP A 169 -73.81 27.65 -29.93
C ASP A 169 -75.24 27.34 -30.40
N PRO A 170 -76.17 28.31 -30.35
CA PRO A 170 -77.56 28.12 -30.72
C PRO A 170 -77.77 28.11 -32.25
N LEU A 171 -78.64 27.22 -32.70
CA LEU A 171 -79.16 27.06 -34.06
C LEU A 171 -80.07 28.24 -34.46
N PRO A 172 -80.24 28.48 -35.76
CA PRO A 172 -81.55 28.69 -36.37
C PRO A 172 -82.13 27.40 -36.96
#